data_AF-A0A7W7G1K1-F1
#
_entry.id   AF-A0A7W7G1K1-F1
#
_cell.length_a   1.000
_cell.length_b   1.000
_cell.length_c   1.000
_cell.angle_alpha   90.00
_cell.angle_beta   90.00
_cell.angle_gamma   90.00
#
_symmetry.space_group_name_H-M   'P 1'
#
loop_
_entity.id
_entity.type
_entity.pdbx_description
1 polymer ?
#
loop_
_entity_poly.entity_id
_entity_poly.type
_entity_poly.pdbx_seq_one_letter_code
_entity_poly.pdbx_strand_id
1 'polypeptide(L)'
;MVAFEDRYGGLSYSVTGGNPMEYGLEGDNSVLDTPYGPAFPGIVDGSWTWGLDVLADGRTIMGPGRLPYRVIDRSLEQRLERPAMLFEVHTWFHQVFECFTPSDVGPIADEAGLPPPVPQASGPAEVWWRGPDVAVQAVLAGWPPGRDRWVVRYFARRPWQVFDAAPTIYAAMCHETVPASWCGLCGEPIAAGSPCVRR
;
A
#
# COMPACT_ATOMS: atom_id res chain seq x y z
N MET A 1 10.07 -16.15 -19.10
CA MET A 1 11.43 -15.58 -19.08
C MET A 1 11.50 -14.43 -20.07
N VAL A 2 11.64 -14.68 -21.37
CA VAL A 2 11.67 -13.63 -22.42
C VAL A 2 10.48 -12.66 -22.36
N ALA A 3 9.23 -13.14 -22.34
CA ALA A 3 8.06 -12.25 -22.31
C ALA A 3 7.89 -11.41 -21.01
N PHE A 4 8.55 -11.80 -19.92
CA PHE A 4 8.54 -11.05 -18.65
C PHE A 4 9.66 -10.01 -18.64
N GLU A 5 10.86 -10.41 -19.08
CA GLU A 5 12.02 -9.52 -19.26
C GLU A 5 11.75 -8.46 -20.34
N ASP A 6 11.11 -8.83 -21.46
CA ASP A 6 10.69 -7.90 -22.52
C ASP A 6 9.67 -6.87 -22.02
N ARG A 7 8.87 -7.22 -21.00
CA ARG A 7 7.77 -6.38 -20.52
C ARG A 7 8.15 -5.49 -19.34
N TYR A 8 9.10 -5.93 -18.51
CA TYR A 8 9.41 -5.27 -17.24
C TYR A 8 10.92 -5.04 -17.00
N GLY A 9 11.78 -5.41 -17.95
CA GLY A 9 13.20 -5.09 -17.91
C GLY A 9 13.45 -3.57 -17.94
N GLY A 10 14.35 -3.08 -17.09
CA GLY A 10 14.81 -1.69 -17.11
C GLY A 10 14.25 -0.76 -16.02
N LEU A 11 13.51 -1.25 -15.03
CA LEU A 11 13.11 -0.47 -13.86
C LEU A 11 14.27 -0.42 -12.84
N SER A 12 14.88 0.75 -12.63
CA SER A 12 15.99 0.96 -11.68
C SER A 12 15.77 2.22 -10.84
N TYR A 13 15.95 2.10 -9.50
CA TYR A 13 16.05 3.23 -8.57
C TYR A 13 17.07 2.95 -7.45
N SER A 14 17.74 4.02 -6.99
CA SER A 14 18.81 3.98 -5.98
C SER A 14 18.26 3.88 -4.54
N VAL A 15 18.91 3.06 -3.70
CA VAL A 15 18.68 3.05 -2.24
C VAL A 15 19.97 3.46 -1.52
N THR A 16 19.88 4.45 -0.63
CA THR A 16 20.82 4.64 0.46
C THR A 16 20.58 3.57 1.52
N GLY A 17 21.47 2.57 1.60
CA GLY A 17 21.60 1.69 2.77
C GLY A 17 21.09 0.26 2.58
N GLY A 18 21.98 -0.60 2.08
CA GLY A 18 22.18 -1.92 2.70
C GLY A 18 21.18 -3.04 2.40
N ASN A 19 20.76 -3.22 1.15
CA ASN A 19 20.51 -4.56 0.63
C ASN A 19 21.25 -4.69 -0.72
N PRO A 20 22.30 -5.52 -0.82
CA PRO A 20 23.01 -5.70 -2.08
C PRO A 20 22.19 -6.64 -2.96
N MET A 21 21.17 -6.11 -3.63
CA MET A 21 20.49 -6.84 -4.70
C MET A 21 20.40 -5.96 -5.94
N GLU A 22 21.21 -6.30 -6.94
CA GLU A 22 21.06 -5.84 -8.32
C GLU A 22 19.85 -6.55 -8.94
N TYR A 23 19.05 -5.82 -9.71
CA TYR A 23 18.07 -6.44 -10.60
C TYR A 23 18.38 -6.10 -12.06
N GLY A 24 18.66 -7.13 -12.86
CA GLY A 24 18.87 -7.08 -14.32
C GLY A 24 20.22 -7.60 -14.84
N LEU A 25 20.18 -8.76 -15.54
CA LEU A 25 21.19 -9.46 -16.37
C LEU A 25 22.52 -9.99 -15.79
N GLU A 26 22.96 -9.63 -14.58
CA GLU A 26 24.23 -10.17 -14.02
C GLU A 26 24.10 -10.92 -12.67
N GLY A 27 22.88 -11.02 -12.11
CA GLY A 27 22.60 -11.84 -10.92
C GLY A 27 22.02 -13.20 -11.30
N ASP A 28 22.44 -14.27 -10.62
CA ASP A 28 21.92 -15.63 -10.84
C ASP A 28 20.37 -15.65 -10.81
N ASN A 29 19.78 -16.06 -11.94
CA ASN A 29 18.34 -16.29 -12.15
C ASN A 29 17.81 -17.42 -11.25
N SER A 30 17.82 -17.19 -9.94
CA SER A 30 17.41 -18.15 -8.93
C SER A 30 15.92 -18.03 -8.67
N VAL A 31 15.21 -19.12 -8.98
CA VAL A 31 13.82 -19.30 -8.60
C VAL A 31 13.79 -19.69 -7.12
N LEU A 32 12.95 -19.02 -6.35
CA LEU A 32 12.72 -19.32 -4.93
C LEU A 32 11.39 -20.05 -4.77
N ASP A 33 11.37 -21.13 -4.01
CA ASP A 33 10.13 -21.77 -3.60
C ASP A 33 9.54 -21.03 -2.40
N THR A 34 8.32 -20.52 -2.58
CA THR A 34 7.57 -19.82 -1.54
C THR A 34 6.25 -20.55 -1.23
N PRO A 35 5.57 -20.23 -0.12
CA PRO A 35 4.24 -20.81 0.17
C PRO A 35 3.18 -20.55 -0.91
N TYR A 36 3.39 -19.57 -1.79
CA TYR A 36 2.49 -19.24 -2.91
C TYR A 36 2.94 -19.80 -4.25
N GLY A 37 4.04 -20.57 -4.27
CA GLY A 37 4.65 -21.16 -5.45
C GLY A 37 6.00 -20.53 -5.81
N PRO A 38 6.54 -20.90 -6.98
CA PRO A 38 7.81 -20.37 -7.48
C PRO A 38 7.74 -18.86 -7.68
N ALA A 39 8.74 -18.15 -7.17
CA ALA A 39 8.86 -16.70 -7.25
C ALA A 39 10.24 -16.26 -7.75
N PHE A 40 10.29 -15.05 -8.31
CA PHE A 40 11.48 -14.38 -8.79
C PHE A 40 11.75 -13.14 -7.92
N PRO A 41 12.96 -12.94 -7.40
CA PRO A 41 13.19 -11.96 -6.33
C PRO A 41 13.32 -10.52 -6.84
N GLY A 42 12.25 -9.76 -7.14
CA GLY A 42 12.38 -8.79 -8.23
C GLY A 42 11.83 -7.39 -8.21
N ILE A 43 11.28 -6.83 -7.11
CA ILE A 43 10.88 -5.42 -7.14
C ILE A 43 11.22 -4.71 -5.84
N VAL A 44 12.20 -3.81 -5.92
CA VAL A 44 12.37 -2.71 -4.96
C VAL A 44 11.80 -1.47 -5.61
N ASP A 45 10.55 -1.14 -5.30
CA ASP A 45 10.06 0.22 -5.52
C ASP A 45 9.85 0.83 -4.14
N GLY A 46 10.18 2.11 -3.98
CA GLY A 46 10.19 2.80 -2.68
C GLY A 46 8.86 2.83 -1.92
N SER A 47 7.82 2.15 -2.40
CA SER A 47 6.58 1.89 -1.66
C SER A 47 6.80 0.99 -0.44
N TRP A 48 7.87 0.18 -0.45
CA TRP A 48 8.24 -0.67 0.66
C TRP A 48 9.74 -0.58 0.96
N THR A 49 10.09 -0.77 2.23
CA THR A 49 11.49 -0.80 2.68
C THR A 49 12.20 -2.13 2.43
N TRP A 50 11.51 -3.12 1.85
CA TRP A 50 12.03 -4.45 1.54
C TRP A 50 11.71 -4.82 0.09
N GLY A 51 12.54 -5.67 -0.50
CA GLY A 51 12.29 -6.23 -1.83
C GLY A 51 11.03 -7.11 -1.85
N LEU A 52 10.36 -7.11 -3.00
CA LEU A 52 9.25 -8.01 -3.29
C LEU A 52 9.69 -9.12 -4.22
N ASP A 53 9.13 -10.31 -4.03
CA ASP A 53 9.24 -11.39 -4.99
C ASP A 53 8.02 -11.38 -5.93
N VAL A 54 8.21 -11.82 -7.17
CA VAL A 54 7.19 -11.85 -8.21
C VAL A 54 6.84 -13.30 -8.50
N LEU A 55 5.57 -13.66 -8.33
CA LEU A 55 5.06 -14.99 -8.67
C LEU A 55 4.97 -15.16 -10.19
N ALA A 56 4.97 -16.42 -10.65
CA ALA A 56 4.81 -16.75 -12.07
C ALA A 56 3.53 -16.19 -12.72
N ASP A 57 2.50 -15.89 -11.92
CA ASP A 57 1.25 -15.28 -12.38
C ASP A 57 1.24 -13.73 -12.32
N GLY A 58 2.36 -13.10 -11.98
CA GLY A 58 2.53 -11.65 -11.95
C GLY A 58 2.07 -10.96 -10.67
N ARG A 59 1.59 -11.71 -9.66
CA ARG A 59 1.40 -11.16 -8.31
C ARG A 59 2.74 -10.87 -7.66
N THR A 60 2.76 -9.94 -6.71
CA THR A 60 3.94 -9.71 -5.87
C THR A 60 3.69 -10.23 -4.46
N ILE A 61 4.72 -10.78 -3.83
CA ILE A 61 4.71 -11.28 -2.47
C ILE A 61 5.84 -10.67 -1.66
N MET A 62 5.70 -10.66 -0.34
CA MET A 62 6.73 -10.24 0.59
C MET A 62 6.71 -11.09 1.86
N GLY A 63 7.89 -11.43 2.38
CA GLY A 63 8.05 -12.07 3.69
C GLY A 63 9.36 -11.63 4.36
N PRO A 64 9.45 -10.41 4.92
CA PRO A 64 10.70 -9.92 5.46
C PRO A 64 11.04 -10.64 6.78
N GLY A 65 11.86 -11.68 6.69
CA GLY A 65 12.46 -12.38 7.82
C GLY A 65 11.47 -13.05 8.78
N ARG A 66 10.99 -12.29 9.79
CA ARG A 66 10.12 -12.78 10.88
C ARG A 66 8.62 -12.65 10.61
N LEU A 67 8.24 -11.96 9.53
CA LEU A 67 6.84 -11.83 9.14
C LEU A 67 6.46 -12.96 8.17
N PRO A 68 5.22 -13.48 8.24
CA PRO A 68 4.72 -14.45 7.25
C PRO A 68 4.79 -13.91 5.82
N TYR A 69 5.00 -14.79 4.85
CA TYR A 69 4.87 -14.43 3.44
C TYR A 69 3.44 -14.00 3.12
N ARG A 70 3.30 -12.92 2.35
CA ARG A 70 2.00 -12.36 1.98
C ARG A 70 1.99 -11.85 0.55
N VAL A 71 0.87 -12.02 -0.13
CA VAL A 71 0.60 -11.34 -1.41
C VAL A 71 0.36 -9.85 -1.15
N ILE A 72 1.15 -9.01 -1.78
CA ILE A 72 1.10 -7.55 -1.64
C ILE A 72 0.27 -6.94 -2.77
N ASP A 73 0.63 -7.25 -4.02
CA ASP A 73 -0.07 -6.79 -5.20
C ASP A 73 -0.70 -7.97 -5.94
N ARG A 74 -1.91 -7.77 -6.47
CA ARG A 74 -2.61 -8.81 -7.25
C ARG A 74 -2.05 -8.95 -8.68
N SER A 75 -1.25 -7.98 -9.11
CA SER A 75 -0.67 -7.89 -10.45
C SER A 75 0.33 -6.74 -10.50
N LEU A 76 1.31 -6.80 -11.40
CA LEU A 76 2.23 -5.68 -11.67
C LEU A 76 1.51 -4.43 -12.19
N GLU A 77 0.44 -4.59 -12.96
CA GLU A 77 -0.37 -3.47 -13.45
C GLU A 77 -0.96 -2.68 -12.28
N GLN A 78 -1.65 -3.36 -11.35
CA GLN A 78 -2.17 -2.71 -10.14
C GLN A 78 -1.08 -2.03 -9.30
N ARG A 79 0.10 -2.64 -9.22
CA ARG A 79 1.25 -2.06 -8.52
C ARG A 79 1.68 -0.72 -9.13
N LEU A 80 1.62 -0.56 -10.46
CA LEU A 80 1.94 0.68 -11.16
C LEU A 80 0.84 1.74 -11.05
N GLU A 81 -0.42 1.32 -11.04
CA GLU A 81 -1.58 2.22 -10.91
C GLU A 81 -1.68 2.89 -9.53
N ARG A 82 -1.28 2.16 -8.49
CA ARG A 82 -1.30 2.60 -7.09
C ARG A 82 -0.49 3.88 -6.80
N PRO A 83 0.80 4.01 -7.18
CA PRO A 83 1.54 5.26 -7.01
C PRO A 83 1.01 6.38 -7.93
N ALA A 84 0.47 6.06 -9.11
CA ALA A 84 -0.19 7.06 -9.95
C ALA A 84 -1.42 7.66 -9.23
N MET A 85 -2.23 6.82 -8.61
CA MET A 85 -3.37 7.25 -7.78
C MET A 85 -2.93 8.12 -6.61
N LEU A 86 -1.86 7.73 -5.89
CA LEU A 86 -1.32 8.54 -4.82
C LEU A 86 -0.81 9.89 -5.34
N PHE A 87 -0.13 9.92 -6.48
CA PHE A 87 0.36 11.13 -7.11
C PHE A 87 -0.77 12.11 -7.48
N GLU A 88 -1.97 11.63 -7.81
CA GLU A 88 -3.10 12.52 -8.08
C GLU A 88 -3.63 13.25 -6.83
N VAL A 89 -3.50 12.64 -5.66
CA VAL A 89 -4.13 13.12 -4.41
C VAL A 89 -3.14 13.57 -3.36
N HIS A 90 -1.82 13.35 -3.54
CA HIS A 90 -0.82 13.63 -2.51
C HIS A 90 -0.77 15.10 -2.06
N THR A 91 -1.13 16.04 -2.93
CA THR A 91 -1.17 17.48 -2.61
C THR A 91 -2.49 17.92 -1.97
N TRP A 92 -3.46 17.01 -1.80
CA TRP A 92 -4.74 17.31 -1.17
C TRP A 92 -4.57 17.38 0.35
N PHE A 93 -5.49 18.07 1.03
CA PHE A 93 -5.51 18.01 2.49
C PHE A 93 -5.82 16.58 2.91
N HIS A 94 -5.24 16.11 4.01
CA HIS A 94 -5.50 14.76 4.43
C HIS A 94 -5.48 14.57 5.95
N GLN A 95 -6.13 13.50 6.37
CA GLN A 95 -6.10 13.00 7.74
C GLN A 95 -5.76 11.52 7.72
N VAL A 96 -5.03 11.08 8.74
CA VAL A 96 -4.50 9.71 8.82
C VAL A 96 -5.08 9.00 10.04
N PHE A 97 -5.43 7.75 9.84
CA PHE A 97 -5.97 6.84 10.84
C PHE A 97 -5.18 5.52 10.79
N GLU A 98 -5.18 4.79 11.89
CA GLU A 98 -4.76 3.39 11.93
C GLU A 98 -6.01 2.51 12.02
N CYS A 99 -6.04 1.44 11.23
CA CYS A 99 -7.08 0.42 11.26
C CYS A 99 -6.44 -0.94 11.52
N PHE A 100 -7.06 -1.76 12.37
CA PHE A 100 -6.52 -3.06 12.77
C PHE A 100 -7.50 -4.17 12.46
N THR A 101 -7.05 -5.18 11.73
CA THR A 101 -7.88 -6.31 11.30
C THR A 101 -7.25 -7.63 11.75
N PRO A 102 -8.00 -8.74 11.79
CA PRO A 102 -7.40 -10.07 11.84
C PRO A 102 -6.47 -10.29 10.64
N SER A 103 -5.45 -11.14 10.81
CA SER A 103 -4.53 -11.47 9.71
C SER A 103 -5.27 -11.97 8.47
N ASP A 104 -4.82 -11.52 7.31
CA ASP A 104 -5.36 -11.86 5.99
C ASP A 104 -6.81 -11.39 5.73
N VAL A 105 -7.36 -10.59 6.64
CA VAL A 105 -8.64 -9.92 6.48
C VAL A 105 -8.37 -8.45 6.16
N GLY A 106 -8.71 -8.01 4.95
CA GLY A 106 -8.63 -6.59 4.58
C GLY A 106 -9.62 -5.73 5.37
N PRO A 107 -9.40 -4.41 5.47
CA PRO A 107 -10.38 -3.52 6.06
C PRO A 107 -11.68 -3.58 5.24
N ILE A 108 -12.74 -4.09 5.86
CA ILE A 108 -14.08 -4.10 5.25
C ILE A 108 -14.66 -2.71 5.42
N ALA A 109 -15.00 -2.09 4.29
CA ALA A 109 -15.69 -0.81 4.26
C ALA A 109 -17.20 -1.03 4.01
N ASP A 110 -18.05 -0.41 4.83
CA ASP A 110 -19.40 -0.03 4.44
C ASP A 110 -19.28 1.05 3.36
N GLU A 111 -19.40 0.61 2.11
CA GLU A 111 -19.24 1.44 0.92
C GLU A 111 -20.25 2.59 0.87
N ALA A 112 -21.34 2.56 1.64
CA ALA A 112 -22.30 3.66 1.70
C ALA A 112 -21.68 4.98 2.20
N GLY A 113 -20.62 4.90 3.00
CA GLY A 113 -19.91 6.07 3.54
C GLY A 113 -18.69 6.51 2.71
N LEU A 114 -18.24 5.72 1.74
CA LEU A 114 -17.03 6.00 0.97
C LEU A 114 -17.34 6.44 -0.47
N PRO A 115 -16.40 7.13 -1.14
CA PRO A 115 -16.48 7.29 -2.58
C PRO A 115 -16.46 5.93 -3.31
N PRO A 116 -16.74 5.89 -4.63
CA PRO A 116 -16.65 4.66 -5.40
C PRO A 116 -15.26 3.99 -5.30
N PRO A 117 -15.18 2.65 -5.25
CA PRO A 117 -13.90 1.95 -5.23
C PRO A 117 -13.13 2.17 -6.54
N VAL A 118 -11.80 2.07 -6.46
CA VAL A 118 -10.90 2.13 -7.63
C VAL A 118 -10.22 0.77 -7.77
N PRO A 119 -10.84 -0.19 -8.49
CA PRO A 119 -10.30 -1.54 -8.59
C PRO A 119 -8.88 -1.56 -9.15
N GLN A 120 -8.55 -0.70 -10.12
CA GLN A 120 -7.27 -0.70 -10.83
C GLN A 120 -6.08 -0.48 -9.89
N ALA A 121 -6.22 0.43 -8.93
CA ALA A 121 -5.19 0.73 -7.92
C ALA A 121 -5.30 -0.16 -6.67
N SER A 122 -6.38 -0.94 -6.54
CA SER A 122 -6.67 -1.74 -5.35
C SER A 122 -6.19 -3.19 -5.48
N GLY A 123 -5.53 -3.68 -4.44
CA GLY A 123 -5.01 -5.03 -4.29
C GLY A 123 -4.98 -5.50 -2.82
N PRO A 124 -4.36 -6.64 -2.54
CA PRO A 124 -4.40 -7.28 -1.22
C PRO A 124 -3.78 -6.48 -0.08
N ALA A 125 -2.78 -5.64 -0.34
CA ALA A 125 -2.13 -4.79 0.66
C ALA A 125 -2.49 -3.30 0.54
N GLU A 126 -3.33 -2.91 -0.42
CA GLU A 126 -3.73 -1.52 -0.60
C GLU A 126 -5.08 -1.38 -1.28
N VAL A 127 -6.01 -0.64 -0.69
CA VAL A 127 -7.37 -0.44 -1.21
C VAL A 127 -7.63 1.05 -1.40
N TRP A 128 -8.29 1.40 -2.49
CA TRP A 128 -8.59 2.77 -2.90
C TRP A 128 -10.08 2.99 -3.16
N TRP A 129 -10.56 4.15 -2.72
CA TRP A 129 -11.84 4.73 -3.08
C TRP A 129 -11.61 6.18 -3.52
N ARG A 130 -12.26 6.63 -4.60
CA ARG A 130 -12.06 7.99 -5.12
C ARG A 130 -13.33 8.56 -5.72
N GLY A 131 -13.67 9.75 -5.27
CA GLY A 131 -14.65 10.64 -5.85
C GLY A 131 -13.97 11.89 -6.45
N PRO A 132 -14.76 12.88 -6.88
CA PRO A 132 -14.22 14.11 -7.47
C PRO A 132 -13.43 14.96 -6.47
N ASP A 133 -13.89 15.03 -5.21
CA ASP A 133 -13.35 15.93 -4.19
C ASP A 133 -12.70 15.24 -2.99
N VAL A 134 -12.89 13.92 -2.87
CA VAL A 134 -12.45 13.10 -1.74
C VAL A 134 -11.87 11.79 -2.26
N ALA A 135 -10.80 11.31 -1.64
CA ALA A 135 -10.27 9.97 -1.85
C ALA A 135 -9.93 9.32 -0.52
N VAL A 136 -10.03 8.00 -0.45
CA VAL A 136 -9.65 7.21 0.73
C VAL A 136 -8.71 6.11 0.28
N GLN A 137 -7.61 5.94 1.00
CA GLN A 137 -6.61 4.92 0.78
C GLN A 137 -6.46 4.13 2.07
N ALA A 138 -6.46 2.80 2.02
CA ALA A 138 -6.06 1.95 3.13
C ALA A 138 -4.85 1.12 2.70
N VAL A 139 -3.71 1.27 3.38
CA VAL A 139 -2.45 0.57 3.05
C VAL A 139 -2.05 -0.31 4.21
N LEU A 140 -1.73 -1.57 3.95
CA LEU A 140 -1.16 -2.46 4.94
C LEU A 140 0.21 -1.90 5.37
N ALA A 141 0.39 -1.67 6.67
CA ALA A 141 1.61 -1.10 7.24
C ALA A 141 2.38 -2.11 8.11
N GLY A 142 1.81 -3.28 8.35
CA GLY A 142 2.45 -4.41 9.03
C GLY A 142 1.47 -5.56 9.25
N TRP A 143 1.97 -6.79 9.28
CA TRP A 143 1.16 -8.00 9.45
C TRP A 143 1.82 -8.99 10.42
N PRO A 144 2.03 -8.62 11.69
CA PRO A 144 2.43 -9.61 12.68
C PRO A 144 1.38 -10.74 12.78
N PRO A 145 1.78 -11.95 13.19
CA PRO A 145 0.84 -13.07 13.32
C PRO A 145 -0.39 -12.70 14.17
N GLY A 146 -1.58 -12.90 13.60
CA GLY A 146 -2.87 -12.71 14.26
C GLY A 146 -3.46 -11.30 14.16
N ARG A 147 -2.71 -10.28 13.73
CA ARG A 147 -3.22 -8.91 13.63
C ARG A 147 -2.52 -8.12 12.54
N ASP A 148 -3.30 -7.62 11.60
CA ASP A 148 -2.82 -6.67 10.60
C ASP A 148 -2.99 -5.24 11.09
N ARG A 149 -2.02 -4.40 10.75
CA ARG A 149 -2.07 -2.96 10.93
C ARG A 149 -2.14 -2.28 9.57
N TRP A 150 -3.14 -1.45 9.39
CA TRP A 150 -3.39 -0.66 8.21
C TRP A 150 -3.27 0.82 8.53
N VAL A 151 -2.78 1.60 7.58
CA VAL A 151 -2.81 3.05 7.58
C VAL A 151 -3.90 3.50 6.61
N VAL A 152 -4.91 4.17 7.13
CA VAL A 152 -6.00 4.74 6.34
C VAL A 152 -5.74 6.23 6.18
N ARG A 153 -5.77 6.73 4.94
CA ARG A 153 -5.65 8.15 4.61
C ARG A 153 -6.93 8.61 3.96
N TYR A 154 -7.52 9.65 4.53
CA TYR A 154 -8.62 10.39 3.92
C TYR A 154 -8.05 11.67 3.30
N PHE A 155 -8.22 11.84 2.00
CA PHE A 155 -7.79 13.00 1.23
C PHE A 155 -9.02 13.83 0.83
N ALA A 156 -8.90 15.16 0.90
CA ALA A 156 -9.93 16.06 0.38
C ALA A 156 -9.32 17.31 -0.27
N ARG A 157 -9.95 17.78 -1.34
CA ARG A 157 -9.51 18.99 -2.05
C ARG A 157 -9.62 20.25 -1.21
N ARG A 158 -10.62 20.33 -0.33
CA ARG A 158 -10.90 21.50 0.50
C ARG A 158 -10.51 21.24 1.97
N PRO A 159 -9.97 22.25 2.68
CA PRO A 159 -9.42 22.06 4.02
C PRO A 159 -10.48 21.76 5.07
N TRP A 160 -11.74 22.18 4.85
CA TRP A 160 -12.79 21.91 5.83
C TRP A 160 -13.30 20.47 5.74
N GLN A 161 -13.23 19.83 4.57
CA GLN A 161 -13.74 18.47 4.35
C GLN A 161 -12.93 17.41 5.09
N VAL A 162 -11.65 17.68 5.39
CA VAL A 162 -10.86 16.73 6.19
C VAL A 162 -11.35 16.65 7.64
N PHE A 163 -12.05 17.67 8.16
CA PHE A 163 -12.65 17.57 9.50
C PHE A 163 -13.86 16.61 9.55
N ASP A 164 -14.46 16.32 8.39
CA ASP A 164 -15.54 15.33 8.26
C ASP A 164 -15.00 13.88 8.10
N ALA A 165 -13.67 13.70 8.10
CA ALA A 165 -13.04 12.41 7.83
C ALA A 165 -13.32 11.36 8.93
N ALA A 166 -13.21 11.73 10.21
CA ALA A 166 -13.36 10.80 11.32
C ALA A 166 -14.71 10.07 11.35
N PRO A 167 -15.88 10.77 11.32
CA PRO A 167 -17.16 10.06 11.29
C PRO A 167 -17.34 9.22 10.03
N THR A 168 -16.83 9.69 8.88
CA THR A 168 -16.89 8.95 7.60
C THR A 168 -16.09 7.64 7.67
N ILE A 169 -14.84 7.71 8.12
CA ILE A 169 -13.95 6.54 8.20
C ILE A 169 -14.42 5.57 9.28
N TYR A 170 -14.86 6.05 10.45
CA TYR A 170 -15.35 5.18 11.51
C TYR A 170 -16.70 4.53 11.18
N ALA A 171 -17.58 5.21 10.45
CA ALA A 171 -18.81 4.60 9.95
C ALA A 171 -18.52 3.57 8.86
N ALA A 172 -17.52 3.83 8.01
CA ALA A 172 -17.18 2.92 6.93
C ALA A 172 -16.42 1.67 7.42
N MET A 173 -15.48 1.79 8.35
CA MET A 173 -14.59 0.67 8.67
C MET A 173 -15.17 -0.26 9.75
N CYS A 174 -15.39 -1.54 9.41
CA CYS A 174 -15.98 -2.54 10.31
C CYS A 174 -15.03 -3.04 11.43
N HIS A 175 -13.81 -2.52 11.50
CA HIS A 175 -12.76 -2.94 12.44
C HIS A 175 -12.24 -1.77 13.28
N GLU A 176 -11.43 -2.08 14.30
CA GLU A 176 -10.88 -1.07 15.22
C GLU A 176 -10.10 -0.03 14.42
N THR A 177 -10.64 1.19 14.37
CA THR A 177 -10.01 2.34 13.71
C THR A 177 -9.79 3.44 14.74
N VAL A 178 -8.58 3.98 14.78
CA VAL A 178 -8.17 5.02 15.73
C VAL A 178 -7.43 6.13 14.99
N PRO A 179 -7.35 7.35 15.53
CA PRO A 179 -6.56 8.39 14.90
C PRO A 179 -5.08 8.03 14.94
N ALA A 180 -4.36 8.24 13.83
CA ALA A 180 -2.93 8.03 13.80
C ALA A 180 -2.19 9.17 14.52
N SER A 181 -0.98 8.87 15.00
CA SER A 181 -0.06 9.84 15.61
C SER A 181 1.12 10.22 14.68
N TRP A 182 1.20 9.63 13.50
CA TRP A 182 2.24 9.87 12.50
C TRP A 182 1.66 9.90 11.09
N CYS A 183 2.11 10.85 10.25
CA CYS A 183 1.80 10.87 8.83
C CYS A 183 3.00 10.38 8.02
N GLY A 184 2.92 9.15 7.49
CA GLY A 184 3.97 8.60 6.61
C GLY A 184 4.10 9.29 5.25
N LEU A 185 3.09 10.06 4.81
CA LEU A 185 3.14 10.81 3.55
C LEU A 185 3.96 12.10 3.71
N CYS A 186 3.78 12.82 4.83
CA CYS A 186 4.48 14.07 5.11
C CYS A 186 5.75 13.89 5.95
N GLY A 187 5.97 12.71 6.55
CA GLY A 187 7.13 12.40 7.37
C GLY A 187 7.15 13.13 8.73
N GLU A 188 5.98 13.37 9.33
CA GLU A 188 5.84 14.20 10.53
C GLU A 188 4.85 13.60 11.55
N PRO A 189 5.01 13.88 12.86
CA PRO A 189 4.02 13.52 13.87
C PRO A 189 2.75 14.36 13.70
N ILE A 190 1.61 13.77 14.05
CA ILE A 190 0.29 14.43 14.01
C ILE A 190 -0.39 14.28 15.37
N ALA A 191 -1.07 15.34 15.82
CA ALA A 191 -1.91 15.25 16.99
C ALA A 191 -3.10 14.33 16.70
N ALA A 192 -3.46 13.49 17.67
CA ALA A 192 -4.55 12.53 17.51
C ALA A 192 -5.83 13.24 17.06
N GLY A 193 -6.42 12.75 15.96
CA GLY A 193 -7.67 13.28 15.40
C GLY A 193 -7.52 14.60 14.63
N SER A 194 -6.31 15.12 14.49
CA SER A 194 -6.05 16.34 13.72
C SER A 194 -5.69 16.03 12.27
N PRO A 195 -6.09 16.87 11.30
CA PRO A 195 -5.58 16.80 9.94
C PRO A 195 -4.06 17.01 9.88
N CYS A 196 -3.42 16.45 8.87
CA CYS A 196 -2.04 16.80 8.55
C CYS A 196 -2.01 18.19 7.90
N VAL A 197 -1.24 19.10 8.49
CA VAL A 197 -1.23 20.53 8.11
C VAL A 197 -0.23 20.89 7.01
N ARG A 198 0.59 19.94 6.53
CA ARG A 198 1.52 20.16 5.40
C ARG A 198 0.98 19.55 4.12
N ARG A 199 1.11 20.33 3.04
CA ARG A 199 0.84 19.98 1.64
C ARG A 199 2.15 19.85 0.89
#